data_AF-A0A516SLX7-F1
#
_entry.id   AF-A0A516SLX7-F1
#
_cell.length_a   1.000
_cell.length_b   1.000
_cell.length_c   1.000
_cell.angle_alpha   90.00
_cell.angle_beta   90.00
_cell.angle_gamma   90.00
#
_symmetry.space_group_name_H-M   'P 1'
#
loop_
_entity.id
_entity.type
_entity.pdbx_description
1 polymer ?
#
loop_
_entity_poly.entity_id
_entity_poly.type
_entity_poly.pdbx_seq_one_letter_code
_entity_poly.pdbx_strand_id
1 'polypeptide(L)'
;MNKNITLIVIISANIMVTGIAHATNLVTNDSNKQEAATSESSAQVKEILIQFDKSMLDNNGKPNIAAQQEILNTVATRHGLTLTLDAILSGGLQLWSINKRIADGDADILAADIEKSNTSIVSATPNKKLTIDLPSPPKRIKQVP
;
A
#
# COMPACT_ATOMS: atom_id res chain seq x y z
N MET A 1 -30.13 30.92 -32.57
CA MET A 1 -28.69 31.08 -32.33
C MET A 1 -28.11 29.77 -31.85
N ASN A 2 -26.94 29.44 -32.39
CA ASN A 2 -26.33 28.12 -32.43
C ASN A 2 -25.69 27.68 -31.10
N LYS A 3 -25.86 26.37 -30.80
CA LYS A 3 -24.89 25.31 -30.42
C LYS A 3 -23.87 25.65 -29.30
N ASN A 4 -23.61 24.80 -28.31
CA ASN A 4 -23.14 23.42 -28.43
C ASN A 4 -23.41 22.60 -27.15
N ILE A 5 -23.90 21.38 -27.35
CA ILE A 5 -23.95 20.30 -26.35
C ILE A 5 -22.53 19.68 -26.33
N THR A 6 -21.94 19.51 -25.15
CA THR A 6 -20.77 18.63 -24.98
C THR A 6 -21.10 17.57 -23.94
N LEU A 7 -21.36 16.37 -24.45
CA LEU A 7 -21.57 15.13 -23.74
C LEU A 7 -20.20 14.54 -23.40
N ILE A 8 -19.87 14.32 -22.12
CA ILE A 8 -18.65 13.58 -21.75
C ILE A 8 -19.01 12.09 -21.67
N VAL A 9 -18.55 11.36 -22.67
CA VAL A 9 -18.59 9.89 -22.76
C VAL A 9 -17.43 9.35 -21.93
N ILE A 10 -17.72 8.60 -20.86
CA ILE A 10 -16.69 7.80 -20.17
C ILE A 10 -16.79 6.38 -20.72
N ILE A 11 -15.81 6.01 -21.54
CA ILE A 11 -15.67 4.68 -22.14
C ILE A 11 -15.13 3.73 -21.07
N SER A 12 -15.93 2.73 -20.71
CA SER A 12 -15.55 1.59 -19.89
C SER A 12 -14.70 0.61 -20.72
N ALA A 13 -13.38 0.65 -20.54
CA ALA A 13 -12.48 -0.36 -21.11
C ALA A 13 -12.44 -1.59 -20.20
N ASN A 14 -13.28 -2.58 -20.54
CA ASN A 14 -13.17 -3.96 -20.08
C ASN A 14 -11.89 -4.57 -20.68
N ILE A 15 -10.87 -4.81 -19.87
CA ILE A 15 -9.70 -5.57 -20.34
C ILE A 15 -10.08 -7.05 -20.27
N MET A 16 -10.25 -7.64 -21.46
CA MET A 16 -10.59 -9.03 -21.68
C MET A 16 -9.45 -9.97 -21.25
N VAL A 17 -9.86 -11.05 -20.59
CA VAL A 17 -9.10 -12.27 -20.35
C VAL A 17 -8.56 -12.83 -21.67
N THR A 18 -7.26 -13.15 -21.73
CA THR A 18 -6.72 -14.08 -22.74
C THR A 18 -6.16 -15.30 -22.03
N GLY A 19 -6.71 -16.45 -22.37
CA GLY A 19 -6.33 -17.75 -21.83
C GLY A 19 -5.50 -18.56 -22.81
N ILE A 20 -4.59 -19.34 -22.20
CA ILE A 20 -4.20 -20.73 -22.51
C ILE A 20 -3.37 -20.97 -23.79
N ALA A 21 -2.18 -21.53 -23.59
CA ALA A 21 -1.70 -22.67 -24.40
C ALA A 21 -0.95 -23.67 -23.51
N HIS A 22 -1.35 -24.93 -23.66
CA HIS A 22 -0.88 -26.15 -23.01
C HIS A 22 0.43 -26.69 -23.63
N ALA A 23 0.97 -27.70 -22.94
CA ALA A 23 1.86 -28.80 -23.37
C ALA A 23 3.29 -28.65 -22.81
N THR A 24 3.91 -29.66 -22.17
CA THR A 24 3.77 -31.11 -22.31
C THR A 24 4.03 -31.82 -20.98
N ASN A 25 3.30 -32.91 -20.75
CA ASN A 25 3.66 -33.95 -19.79
C ASN A 25 5.09 -34.45 -20.07
N LEU A 26 6.00 -34.27 -19.12
CA LEU A 26 7.22 -35.08 -19.02
C LEU A 26 7.21 -35.72 -17.64
N VAL A 27 6.63 -36.92 -17.56
CA VAL A 27 6.81 -37.81 -16.41
C VAL A 27 8.22 -38.37 -16.48
N THR A 28 9.06 -38.00 -15.52
CA THR A 28 10.22 -38.80 -15.10
C THR A 28 10.48 -38.59 -13.62
N ASN A 29 10.14 -39.64 -12.86
CA ASN A 29 10.72 -40.12 -11.60
C ASN A 29 11.29 -39.12 -10.58
N ASP A 30 10.57 -39.07 -9.45
CA ASP A 30 11.02 -39.08 -8.06
C ASP A 30 12.40 -38.53 -7.63
N SER A 31 12.31 -37.73 -6.57
CA SER A 31 13.35 -37.47 -5.55
C SER A 31 14.41 -36.41 -5.86
N ASN A 32 14.04 -35.13 -5.79
CA ASN A 32 14.59 -34.29 -4.72
C ASN A 32 13.79 -32.98 -4.60
N LYS A 33 12.96 -32.95 -3.57
CA LYS A 33 12.22 -31.78 -3.15
C LYS A 33 13.20 -30.87 -2.42
N GLN A 34 13.83 -29.97 -3.15
CA GLN A 34 14.40 -28.77 -2.56
C GLN A 34 13.98 -27.61 -3.45
N GLU A 35 12.70 -27.26 -3.28
CA GLU A 35 12.22 -25.90 -3.47
C GLU A 35 13.27 -25.01 -2.80
N ALA A 36 14.09 -24.35 -3.62
CA ALA A 36 14.79 -23.16 -3.19
C ALA A 36 13.69 -22.17 -2.84
N ALA A 37 13.22 -22.24 -1.59
CA ALA A 37 12.49 -21.19 -0.95
C ALA A 37 13.45 -20.00 -0.95
N THR A 38 13.40 -19.20 -2.02
CA THR A 38 13.67 -17.78 -1.94
C THR A 38 12.61 -17.22 -1.01
N SER A 39 12.82 -17.45 0.30
CA SER A 39 12.18 -16.72 1.37
C SER A 39 12.74 -15.31 1.34
N GLU A 40 12.40 -14.56 0.30
CA GLU A 40 12.25 -13.12 0.44
C GLU A 40 11.08 -12.95 1.39
N SER A 41 11.42 -12.89 2.69
CA SER A 41 10.54 -12.32 3.70
C SER A 41 10.20 -10.94 3.17
N SER A 42 9.05 -10.83 2.53
CA SER A 42 8.58 -9.58 1.92
C SER A 42 8.29 -8.69 3.11
N ALA A 43 9.20 -7.77 3.40
CA ALA A 43 9.04 -6.83 4.50
C ALA A 43 7.64 -6.21 4.37
N GLN A 44 6.77 -6.55 5.30
CA GLN A 44 5.41 -6.03 5.28
C GLN A 44 5.41 -4.68 5.98
N VAL A 45 4.77 -3.68 5.41
CA VAL A 45 4.67 -2.34 5.97
C VAL A 45 3.24 -2.11 6.45
N LYS A 46 3.09 -1.46 7.61
CA LYS A 46 1.78 -1.06 8.17
C LYS A 46 1.68 0.44 8.42
N GLU A 47 2.75 1.19 8.22
CA GLU A 47 2.84 2.57 8.65
C GLU A 47 3.61 3.40 7.61
N ILE A 48 3.18 4.62 7.39
CA ILE A 48 3.85 5.62 6.54
C ILE A 48 4.20 6.83 7.41
N LEU A 49 5.44 7.29 7.31
CA LEU A 49 5.90 8.56 7.86
C LEU A 49 5.71 9.65 6.80
N ILE A 50 5.01 10.72 7.15
CA ILE A 50 4.70 11.84 6.25
C ILE A 50 5.22 13.12 6.89
N GLN A 51 6.10 13.82 6.18
CA GLN A 51 6.61 15.12 6.58
C GLN A 51 5.82 16.21 5.86
N PHE A 52 5.08 17.01 6.61
CA PHE A 52 4.44 18.21 6.08
C PHE A 52 5.36 19.43 6.21
N ASP A 53 5.18 20.41 5.33
CA ASP A 53 5.81 21.72 5.46
C ASP A 53 5.36 22.37 6.77
N LYS A 54 6.29 23.04 7.45
CA LYS A 54 6.03 23.82 8.66
C LYS A 54 5.04 24.95 8.40
N SER A 55 4.90 25.41 7.16
CA SER A 55 3.89 26.39 6.74
C SER A 55 2.44 25.90 6.95
N MET A 56 2.23 24.58 7.07
CA MET A 56 0.92 23.97 7.36
C MET A 56 0.61 23.84 8.86
N LEU A 57 1.53 24.27 9.72
CA LEU A 57 1.32 24.31 11.16
C LEU A 57 0.63 25.62 11.54
N ASP A 58 -0.34 25.56 12.44
CA ASP A 58 -0.99 26.74 13.00
C ASP A 58 -0.01 27.55 13.88
N ASN A 59 -0.47 28.68 14.42
CA ASN A 59 0.33 29.53 15.31
C ASN A 59 0.79 28.82 16.61
N ASN A 60 0.21 27.66 16.93
CA ASN A 60 0.58 26.80 18.05
C ASN A 60 1.47 25.63 17.61
N GLY A 61 1.91 25.59 16.34
CA GLY A 61 2.70 24.52 15.78
C GLY A 61 1.91 23.24 15.48
N LYS A 62 0.57 23.29 15.42
CA LYS A 62 -0.30 22.12 15.22
C LYS A 62 -0.79 22.02 13.77
N PRO A 63 -0.71 20.84 13.15
CA PRO A 63 -1.23 20.62 11.80
C PRO A 63 -2.77 20.59 11.75
N ASN A 64 -3.36 21.02 10.62
CA ASN A 64 -4.79 20.79 10.34
C ASN A 64 -5.04 19.33 9.92
N ILE A 65 -5.27 18.48 10.91
CA ILE A 65 -5.42 17.03 10.71
C ILE A 65 -6.60 16.66 9.81
N ALA A 66 -7.73 17.36 9.89
CA ALA A 66 -8.91 17.01 9.12
C ALA A 66 -8.68 17.15 7.60
N ALA A 67 -8.10 18.28 7.19
CA ALA A 67 -7.77 18.53 5.78
C ALA A 67 -6.69 17.57 5.27
N GLN A 68 -5.68 17.26 6.11
CA GLN A 68 -4.64 16.30 5.76
C GLN A 68 -5.20 14.89 5.61
N GLN A 69 -6.08 14.47 6.51
CA GLN A 69 -6.67 13.13 6.48
C GLN A 69 -7.53 12.90 5.23
N GLU A 70 -8.29 13.88 4.78
CA GLU A 70 -9.10 13.79 3.56
C GLU A 70 -8.24 13.52 2.32
N ILE A 71 -7.14 14.27 2.18
CA ILE A 71 -6.20 14.14 1.07
C ILE A 71 -5.52 12.77 1.10
N LEU A 72 -5.02 12.36 2.27
CA LEU A 72 -4.35 11.08 2.44
C LEU A 72 -5.27 9.89 2.19
N ASN A 73 -6.52 9.96 2.66
CA ASN A 73 -7.49 8.89 2.41
C ASN A 73 -7.95 8.84 0.95
N THR A 74 -7.99 9.98 0.26
CA THR A 74 -8.28 10.01 -1.19
C THR A 74 -7.22 9.22 -1.97
N VAL A 75 -5.94 9.38 -1.60
CA VAL A 75 -4.84 8.62 -2.22
C VAL A 75 -4.91 7.15 -1.82
N ALA A 76 -5.01 6.86 -0.51
CA ALA A 76 -5.02 5.50 0.00
C ALA A 76 -6.18 4.66 -0.57
N THR A 77 -7.35 5.27 -0.78
CA THR A 77 -8.53 4.58 -1.34
C THR A 77 -8.29 4.08 -2.76
N ARG A 78 -7.45 4.76 -3.57
CA ARG A 78 -7.08 4.29 -4.92
C ARG A 78 -6.31 2.97 -4.89
N HIS A 79 -5.64 2.70 -3.77
CA HIS A 79 -4.92 1.46 -3.48
C HIS A 79 -5.77 0.45 -2.68
N GLY A 80 -7.06 0.76 -2.43
CA GLY A 80 -7.93 -0.06 -1.60
C GLY A 80 -7.52 -0.06 -0.11
N LEU A 81 -6.95 1.05 0.36
CA LEU A 81 -6.42 1.24 1.71
C LEU A 81 -7.10 2.43 2.41
N THR A 82 -6.87 2.52 3.72
CA THR A 82 -7.25 3.68 4.52
C THR A 82 -6.10 4.04 5.45
N LEU A 83 -5.86 5.34 5.63
CA LEU A 83 -4.85 5.88 6.52
C LEU A 83 -5.49 6.51 7.75
N THR A 84 -4.99 6.14 8.91
CA THR A 84 -5.39 6.70 10.21
C THR A 84 -4.18 7.34 10.86
N LEU A 85 -4.33 8.58 11.30
CA LEU A 85 -3.26 9.25 12.05
C LEU A 85 -3.01 8.48 13.35
N ASP A 86 -1.76 8.07 13.55
CA ASP A 86 -1.32 7.33 14.75
C ASP A 86 -0.57 8.27 15.71
N ALA A 87 0.38 9.05 15.19
CA ALA A 87 1.13 10.00 16.00
C ALA A 87 1.49 11.28 15.23
N ILE A 88 1.49 12.41 15.93
CA ILE A 88 2.11 13.66 15.48
C ILE A 88 3.49 13.73 16.13
N LEU A 89 4.53 13.75 15.31
CA LEU A 89 5.91 13.88 15.73
C LEU A 89 6.35 15.35 15.60
N SER A 90 7.61 15.63 15.91
CA SER A 90 8.14 16.99 15.87
C SER A 90 8.28 17.53 14.45
N GLY A 91 8.06 18.84 14.29
CA GLY A 91 8.47 19.57 13.10
C GLY A 91 7.65 19.27 11.84
N GLY A 92 6.39 18.84 11.98
CA GLY A 92 5.50 18.50 10.85
C GLY A 92 5.56 17.04 10.40
N LEU A 93 6.43 16.22 11.04
CA LEU A 93 6.48 14.79 10.82
C LEU A 93 5.29 14.10 11.49
N GLN A 94 4.63 13.18 10.78
CA GLN A 94 3.46 12.46 11.28
C GLN A 94 3.58 10.98 10.90
N LEU A 95 3.07 10.11 11.77
CA LEU A 95 2.98 8.67 11.55
C LEU A 95 1.53 8.30 11.26
N TRP A 96 1.32 7.61 10.13
CA TRP A 96 0.01 7.18 9.66
C TRP A 96 -0.04 5.67 9.53
N SER A 97 -1.01 5.04 10.19
CA SER A 97 -1.28 3.61 10.12
C SER A 97 -2.14 3.26 8.91
N ILE A 98 -1.77 2.18 8.22
CA ILE A 98 -2.53 1.55 7.14
C ILE A 98 -3.46 0.50 7.74
N ASN A 99 -4.71 0.46 7.26
CA ASN A 99 -5.73 -0.49 7.73
C ASN A 99 -5.34 -1.97 7.57
N LYS A 100 -4.43 -2.30 6.65
CA LYS A 100 -3.85 -3.63 6.48
C LYS A 100 -2.36 -3.55 6.18
N ARG A 101 -1.65 -4.65 6.40
CA ARG A 101 -0.25 -4.78 5.99
C ARG A 101 -0.17 -4.91 4.47
N ILE A 102 0.80 -4.25 3.87
CA ILE A 102 1.09 -4.28 2.43
C ILE A 102 2.55 -4.64 2.20
N ALA A 103 2.89 -5.12 1.00
CA ALA A 103 4.27 -5.40 0.65
C ALA A 103 5.08 -4.10 0.60
N ASP A 104 6.40 -4.19 0.83
CA ASP A 104 7.29 -3.02 0.79
C ASP A 104 7.18 -2.23 -0.52
N GLY A 105 7.12 -2.92 -1.66
CA GLY A 105 6.93 -2.29 -2.97
C GLY A 105 5.61 -1.54 -3.10
N ASP A 106 4.51 -2.09 -2.57
CA ASP A 106 3.21 -1.40 -2.56
C ASP A 106 3.26 -0.17 -1.64
N ALA A 107 4.00 -0.25 -0.53
CA ALA A 107 4.18 0.86 0.40
C ALA A 107 5.02 1.98 -0.22
N ASP A 108 6.07 1.65 -0.97
CA ASP A 108 6.89 2.62 -1.69
C ASP A 108 6.05 3.34 -2.77
N ILE A 109 5.18 2.61 -3.50
CA ILE A 109 4.24 3.21 -4.46
C ILE A 109 3.26 4.15 -3.75
N LEU A 110 2.64 3.69 -2.66
CA LEU A 110 1.71 4.51 -1.88
C LEU A 110 2.39 5.79 -1.36
N ALA A 111 3.61 5.67 -0.84
CA ALA A 111 4.37 6.81 -0.34
C ALA A 111 4.68 7.82 -1.45
N ALA A 112 5.12 7.34 -2.63
CA ALA A 112 5.37 8.21 -3.78
C ALA A 112 4.10 8.93 -4.28
N ASP A 113 2.95 8.26 -4.24
CA ASP A 113 1.67 8.87 -4.60
C ASP A 113 1.22 9.90 -3.56
N ILE A 114 1.42 9.63 -2.28
CA ILE A 114 1.16 10.58 -1.18
C ILE A 114 2.01 11.83 -1.35
N GLU A 115 3.32 11.69 -1.57
CA GLU A 115 4.23 12.83 -1.76
C GLU A 115 3.79 13.73 -2.92
N LYS A 116 3.32 13.14 -4.02
CA LYS A 116 2.84 13.89 -5.19
C LYS A 116 1.43 14.46 -5.03
N SER A 117 0.68 14.02 -4.02
CA SER A 117 -0.74 14.40 -3.87
C SER A 117 -0.96 15.82 -3.36
N ASN A 118 0.04 16.41 -2.70
CA ASN A 118 -0.07 17.74 -2.12
C ASN A 118 1.31 18.40 -2.05
N THR A 119 1.41 19.64 -2.54
CA THR A 119 2.65 20.45 -2.52
C THR A 119 3.18 20.75 -1.12
N SER A 120 2.35 20.55 -0.10
CA SER A 120 2.69 20.78 1.30
C SER A 120 3.26 19.55 1.98
N ILE A 121 3.33 18.41 1.28
CA ILE A 121 4.05 17.23 1.72
C ILE A 121 5.48 17.35 1.21
N VAL A 122 6.44 17.40 2.12
CA VAL A 122 7.88 17.48 1.83
C VAL A 122 8.43 16.10 1.50
N SER A 123 7.95 15.07 2.19
CA SER A 123 8.31 13.68 1.92
C SER A 123 7.29 12.71 2.51
N ALA A 124 7.18 11.52 1.91
CA ALA A 124 6.48 10.38 2.48
C ALA A 124 7.34 9.13 2.36
N THR A 125 7.46 8.36 3.43
CA THR A 125 8.32 7.18 3.48
C THR A 125 7.66 6.04 4.24
N PRO A 126 7.73 4.79 3.76
CA PRO A 126 7.32 3.64 4.55
C PRO A 126 8.09 3.55 5.86
N ASN A 127 7.40 3.35 6.99
CA ASN A 127 8.06 3.08 8.25
C ASN A 127 8.45 1.59 8.31
N LYS A 128 9.64 1.26 7.81
CA LYS A 128 10.15 -0.11 7.68
C LYS A 128 10.70 -0.69 9.00
N LYS A 129 10.32 -0.16 10.17
CA LYS A 129 10.74 -0.69 11.48
C LYS A 129 10.13 -2.08 11.71
N LEU A 130 10.86 -3.12 11.30
CA LEU A 130 10.70 -4.56 11.56
C LEU A 130 9.25 -5.06 11.78
N THR A 131 8.62 -5.53 10.70
CA THR A 131 7.49 -6.45 10.84
C THR A 131 8.04 -7.85 11.08
N ILE A 132 8.04 -8.25 12.34
CA ILE A 132 8.44 -9.58 12.77
C ILE A 132 7.45 -10.60 12.20
N ASP A 133 8.00 -11.65 11.60
CA ASP A 133 7.33 -12.85 11.09
C ASP A 133 6.16 -13.26 12.00
N LEU A 134 4.95 -13.37 11.45
CA LEU A 134 3.89 -14.07 12.18
C LEU A 134 4.36 -15.53 12.33
N PRO A 135 4.43 -16.08 13.56
CA PRO A 135 4.68 -17.50 13.70
C PRO A 135 3.57 -18.25 12.96
N SER A 136 3.97 -19.11 12.02
CA SER A 136 3.05 -19.99 11.31
C SER A 136 2.17 -20.73 12.33
N PRO A 137 0.84 -20.83 12.11
CA PRO A 137 -0.03 -21.55 13.03
C PRO A 137 0.54 -22.97 13.24
N PRO A 138 0.54 -23.47 14.48
CA PRO A 138 1.15 -24.76 14.79
C PRO A 138 0.55 -25.83 13.89
N LYS A 139 1.41 -26.60 13.22
CA LYS A 139 0.98 -27.75 12.41
C LYS A 139 0.07 -28.61 13.26
N ARG A 140 -1.18 -28.75 12.83
CA ARG A 140 -2.17 -29.64 13.46
C ARG A 140 -1.58 -31.04 13.48
N ILE A 141 -1.10 -31.48 14.64
CA ILE A 141 -0.59 -32.84 14.80
C ILE A 141 -1.78 -33.74 14.49
N LYS A 142 -1.68 -34.53 13.42
CA LYS A 142 -2.69 -35.55 13.13
C LYS A 142 -2.71 -36.46 14.36
N GLN A 143 -3.81 -36.43 15.11
CA GLN A 143 -4.07 -37.46 16.11
C GLN A 143 -4.11 -38.78 15.34
N VAL A 144 -3.09 -39.59 15.56
CA VAL A 144 -3.05 -40.98 15.13
C VAL A 144 -4.10 -41.73 15.97
N PRO A 145 -4.92 -42.59 15.35
CA PRO A 145 -6.12 -43.18 15.96
C PRO A 145 -5.89 -43.96 17.25
#